data_AF-A0A151ZJ31-F1
#
_entry.id   AF-A0A151ZJ31-F1
#
_cell.length_a   1.000
_cell.length_b   1.000
_cell.length_c   1.000
_cell.angle_alpha   90.00
_cell.angle_beta   90.00
_cell.angle_gamma   90.00
#
_symmetry.space_group_name_H-M   'P 1'
#
loop_
_entity.id
_entity.type
_entity.pdbx_description
1 polymer ?
#
loop_
_entity_poly.entity_id
_entity_poly.type
_entity_poly.pdbx_seq_one_letter_code
_entity_poly.pdbx_strand_id
1 'polypeptide(L)'
;MKLFNQSIPFENLDVMSNTTREITRENVIDKILIQKTGGMCYHLNSLMYYFLQEQGFNCYQISSSIDIIDKGVRVELDNVHISTVLLYQGRKYLVDVGTLVYLSQAPVLIPECGITNNATRTFYAVIESDFGLSRIRETYESHKGSHVFEYIKNSKNTKEEQVWKSFLYFSLYSVVDKCQLNQAQEIIKNDKQYAYTKAPVISKTFKYGIYTLTPYTFTTNYFSNDCKKSKIPIVDMLDYHKKLLKYFGINPNNL
;
A
#
# COMPACT_ATOMS: atom_id res chain seq x y z
N MET A 1 8.29 -0.05 -9.54
CA MET A 1 7.77 -0.05 -8.16
C MET A 1 8.66 0.74 -7.21
N LYS A 2 9.89 0.30 -6.88
CA LYS A 2 10.80 1.04 -5.97
C LYS A 2 10.94 2.54 -6.28
N LEU A 3 11.21 2.92 -7.53
CA LEU A 3 11.29 4.33 -7.94
C LEU A 3 9.96 5.10 -7.80
N PHE A 4 8.82 4.42 -8.01
CA PHE A 4 7.49 5.01 -7.84
C PHE A 4 7.30 5.44 -6.38
N ASN A 5 7.55 4.53 -5.43
CA ASN A 5 7.44 4.82 -4.00
C ASN A 5 8.47 5.83 -3.47
N GLN A 6 9.56 6.05 -4.21
CA GLN A 6 10.56 7.09 -3.90
C GLN A 6 10.16 8.45 -4.48
N SER A 7 9.28 8.47 -5.46
CA SER A 7 8.87 9.68 -6.17
C SER A 7 7.56 10.23 -5.63
N ILE A 8 6.57 9.36 -5.40
CA ILE A 8 5.20 9.72 -5.04
C ILE A 8 4.92 9.28 -3.60
N PRO A 9 4.54 10.21 -2.71
CA PRO A 9 4.19 9.89 -1.33
C PRO A 9 2.85 9.17 -1.23
N PHE A 10 2.73 8.28 -0.25
CA PHE A 10 1.44 7.91 0.32
C PHE A 10 0.96 9.03 1.24
N GLU A 11 -0.32 9.41 1.16
CA GLU A 11 -0.92 10.40 2.05
C GLU A 11 -2.46 10.25 2.13
N ASN A 12 -3.06 10.74 3.22
CA ASN A 12 -4.50 10.72 3.49
C ASN A 12 -5.10 12.13 3.71
N LEU A 13 -4.47 13.19 3.21
CA LEU A 13 -4.82 14.58 3.50
C LEU A 13 -6.22 14.94 3.03
N ASP A 14 -6.64 14.51 1.83
CA ASP A 14 -8.00 14.79 1.33
C ASP A 14 -9.09 14.12 2.18
N VAL A 15 -8.78 12.96 2.78
CA VAL A 15 -9.67 12.30 3.75
C VAL A 15 -9.79 13.15 5.01
N MET A 16 -8.66 13.72 5.48
CA MET A 16 -8.61 14.56 6.68
C MET A 16 -9.25 15.93 6.50
N SER A 17 -9.18 16.50 5.29
CA SER A 17 -9.83 17.78 4.96
C SER A 17 -11.24 17.62 4.39
N ASN A 18 -11.74 16.38 4.24
CA ASN A 18 -13.04 16.07 3.63
C ASN A 18 -13.18 16.66 2.19
N THR A 19 -12.09 16.66 1.43
CA THR A 19 -12.00 17.19 0.06
C THR A 19 -11.83 16.09 -0.99
N THR A 20 -12.09 14.83 -0.61
CA THR A 20 -12.02 13.66 -1.50
C THR A 20 -12.81 13.88 -2.80
N ARG A 21 -12.18 13.58 -3.94
CA ARG A 21 -12.82 13.61 -5.26
C ARG A 21 -13.17 12.20 -5.73
N GLU A 22 -14.01 12.11 -6.74
CA GLU A 22 -14.28 10.84 -7.41
C GLU A 22 -12.98 10.26 -8.00
N ILE A 23 -12.77 8.96 -7.87
CA ILE A 23 -11.62 8.27 -8.45
C ILE A 23 -11.86 8.05 -9.94
N THR A 24 -11.43 9.02 -10.75
CA THR A 24 -11.31 8.93 -12.20
C THR A 24 -9.85 9.00 -12.62
N ARG A 25 -9.55 8.58 -13.85
CA ARG A 25 -8.20 8.71 -14.41
C ARG A 25 -7.72 10.17 -14.38
N GLU A 26 -8.60 11.09 -14.77
CA GLU A 26 -8.32 12.53 -14.81
C GLU A 26 -8.06 13.09 -13.42
N ASN A 27 -8.88 12.75 -12.43
CA ASN A 27 -8.70 13.22 -11.05
C ASN A 27 -7.44 12.65 -10.40
N VAL A 28 -7.12 11.37 -10.67
CA VAL A 28 -5.88 10.75 -10.19
C VAL A 28 -4.64 11.42 -10.80
N ILE A 29 -4.66 11.69 -12.11
CA ILE A 29 -3.57 12.41 -12.81
C ILE A 29 -3.43 13.83 -12.27
N ASP A 30 -4.53 14.57 -12.16
CA ASP A 30 -4.55 15.94 -11.65
C ASP A 30 -3.95 15.99 -10.24
N LYS A 31 -4.46 15.17 -9.32
CA LYS A 31 -3.99 15.11 -7.93
C LYS A 31 -2.51 14.75 -7.81
N ILE A 32 -2.08 13.67 -8.45
CA ILE A 32 -0.72 13.15 -8.23
C ILE A 32 0.32 13.86 -9.10
N LEU A 33 0.05 14.01 -10.40
CA LEU A 33 1.06 14.47 -11.36
C LEU A 33 1.05 15.99 -11.53
N ILE A 34 -0.12 16.62 -11.54
CA ILE A 34 -0.24 18.08 -11.76
C ILE A 34 -0.08 18.85 -10.45
N GLN A 35 -0.87 18.50 -9.42
CA GLN A 35 -0.81 19.12 -8.10
C GLN A 35 0.37 18.63 -7.25
N LYS A 36 1.07 17.58 -7.69
CA LYS A 36 2.27 17.02 -7.04
C LYS A 36 2.05 16.66 -5.58
N THR A 37 0.88 16.09 -5.29
CA THR A 37 0.55 15.60 -3.94
C THR A 37 0.98 14.13 -3.80
N GLY A 38 0.08 13.27 -3.32
CA GLY A 38 0.25 11.83 -3.24
C GLY A 38 -1.11 11.15 -3.31
N GLY A 39 -1.27 10.07 -2.55
CA GLY A 39 -2.60 9.54 -2.28
C GLY A 39 -2.59 8.23 -1.51
N MET A 40 -3.80 7.77 -1.22
CA MET A 40 -4.09 6.43 -0.69
C MET A 40 -3.94 5.34 -1.77
N CYS A 41 -4.09 4.06 -1.39
CA CYS A 41 -3.89 2.92 -2.29
C CYS A 41 -4.73 2.98 -3.59
N TYR A 42 -5.99 3.43 -3.52
CA TYR A 42 -6.88 3.59 -4.68
C TYR A 42 -6.44 4.70 -5.64
N HIS A 43 -5.61 5.66 -5.21
CA HIS A 43 -4.97 6.62 -6.11
C HIS A 43 -3.66 6.06 -6.68
N LEU A 44 -2.77 5.57 -5.80
CA LEU A 44 -1.42 5.15 -6.18
C LEU A 44 -1.42 3.93 -7.10
N ASN A 45 -2.24 2.92 -6.78
CA ASN A 45 -2.33 1.71 -7.59
C ASN A 45 -3.11 1.94 -8.89
N SER A 46 -4.03 2.89 -8.93
CA SER A 46 -4.69 3.32 -10.17
C SER A 46 -3.72 4.04 -11.10
N LEU A 47 -2.89 4.94 -10.57
CA LEU A 47 -1.85 5.60 -11.38
C LEU A 47 -0.84 4.58 -11.94
N MET A 48 -0.40 3.61 -11.13
CA MET A 48 0.47 2.52 -11.59
C MET A 48 -0.23 1.65 -12.66
N TYR A 49 -1.51 1.34 -12.48
CA TYR A 49 -2.30 0.60 -13.46
C TYR A 49 -2.38 1.33 -14.80
N TYR A 50 -2.66 2.64 -14.81
CA TYR A 50 -2.71 3.43 -16.04
C TYR A 50 -1.36 3.45 -16.74
N PHE A 51 -0.27 3.62 -16.00
CA PHE A 51 1.07 3.55 -16.55
C PHE A 51 1.34 2.19 -17.21
N LEU A 52 1.03 1.08 -16.53
CA LEU A 52 1.23 -0.27 -17.09
C LEU A 52 0.41 -0.51 -18.37
N GLN A 53 -0.86 -0.09 -18.38
CA GLN A 53 -1.73 -0.15 -19.55
C GLN A 53 -1.15 0.65 -20.73
N GLU A 54 -0.72 1.90 -20.49
CA GLU A 54 -0.11 2.75 -21.52
C GLU A 54 1.19 2.18 -22.08
N GLN A 55 1.94 1.42 -21.27
CA GLN A 55 3.14 0.69 -21.74
C GLN A 55 2.81 -0.64 -22.45
N GLY A 56 1.53 -0.96 -22.64
CA GLY A 56 1.09 -2.16 -23.36
C GLY A 56 1.10 -3.45 -22.54
N PHE A 57 1.22 -3.37 -21.21
CA PHE A 57 1.12 -4.55 -20.36
C PHE A 57 -0.33 -5.02 -20.22
N ASN A 58 -0.52 -6.34 -20.23
CA ASN A 58 -1.81 -6.95 -19.91
C ASN A 58 -1.99 -6.98 -18.40
N CYS A 59 -2.85 -6.11 -17.87
CA CYS A 59 -3.12 -6.04 -16.43
C CYS A 59 -4.55 -5.59 -16.17
N TYR A 60 -5.04 -5.85 -14.96
CA TYR A 60 -6.35 -5.41 -14.47
C TYR A 60 -6.27 -5.14 -12.96
N GLN A 61 -7.20 -4.34 -12.44
CA GLN A 61 -7.24 -4.03 -11.01
C GLN A 61 -8.15 -5.00 -10.25
N ILE A 62 -7.79 -5.29 -9.00
CA ILE A 62 -8.58 -6.09 -8.06
C ILE A 62 -8.75 -5.36 -6.73
N SER A 63 -9.84 -5.69 -6.02
CA SER A 63 -10.04 -5.27 -4.63
C SER A 63 -9.54 -6.35 -3.67
N SER A 64 -9.14 -5.91 -2.49
CA SER A 64 -8.69 -6.77 -1.40
C SER A 64 -9.30 -6.29 -0.08
N SER A 65 -9.64 -7.26 0.77
CA SER A 65 -9.99 -7.01 2.17
C SER A 65 -8.74 -6.93 3.03
N ILE A 66 -8.78 -6.08 4.06
CA ILE A 66 -7.75 -5.95 5.08
C ILE A 66 -8.24 -6.66 6.33
N ASP A 67 -7.42 -7.52 6.91
CA ASP A 67 -7.64 -8.07 8.26
C ASP A 67 -6.32 -8.05 9.03
N ILE A 68 -6.20 -7.09 9.95
CA ILE A 68 -4.97 -6.87 10.73
C ILE A 68 -5.30 -6.59 12.20
N ILE A 69 -4.31 -6.80 13.05
CA ILE A 69 -4.31 -6.28 14.43
C ILE A 69 -3.47 -5.00 14.45
N ASP A 70 -4.12 -3.85 14.63
CA ASP A 70 -3.47 -2.56 14.83
C ASP A 70 -3.61 -2.11 16.29
N LYS A 71 -2.48 -1.99 17.00
CA LYS A 71 -2.42 -1.61 18.43
C LYS A 71 -3.37 -2.43 19.34
N GLY A 72 -3.49 -3.73 19.05
CA GLY A 72 -4.34 -4.65 19.82
C GLY A 72 -5.82 -4.63 19.43
N VAL A 73 -6.22 -3.80 18.46
CA VAL A 73 -7.58 -3.76 17.91
C VAL A 73 -7.58 -4.44 16.55
N ARG A 74 -8.52 -5.37 16.34
CA ARG A 74 -8.72 -5.99 15.03
C ARG A 74 -9.42 -5.01 14.10
N VAL A 75 -8.85 -4.81 12.93
CA VAL A 75 -9.38 -3.98 11.84
C VAL A 75 -9.67 -4.92 10.69
N GLU A 76 -10.96 -5.08 10.39
CA GLU A 76 -11.46 -5.94 9.31
C GLU A 76 -12.30 -5.07 8.38
N LEU A 77 -11.80 -4.85 7.17
CA LEU A 77 -12.42 -3.98 6.17
C LEU A 77 -12.47 -4.68 4.83
N ASP A 78 -13.66 -4.81 4.27
CA ASP A 78 -13.86 -5.52 3.03
C ASP A 78 -13.70 -4.65 1.79
N ASN A 79 -12.96 -5.17 0.80
CA ASN A 79 -12.79 -4.55 -0.52
C ASN A 79 -12.27 -3.11 -0.51
N VAL A 80 -11.49 -2.74 0.51
CA VAL A 80 -10.99 -1.36 0.69
C VAL A 80 -9.63 -1.10 0.07
N HIS A 81 -8.87 -2.14 -0.29
CA HIS A 81 -7.53 -2.00 -0.83
C HIS A 81 -7.49 -2.38 -2.31
N ILE A 82 -6.93 -1.52 -3.15
CA ILE A 82 -6.86 -1.72 -4.59
C ILE A 82 -5.46 -2.16 -4.96
N SER A 83 -5.33 -3.19 -5.79
CA SER A 83 -4.06 -3.67 -6.34
C SER A 83 -4.17 -3.94 -7.84
N THR A 84 -3.03 -4.10 -8.53
CA THR A 84 -3.01 -4.48 -9.95
C THR A 84 -2.52 -5.92 -10.11
N VAL A 85 -3.23 -6.73 -10.89
CA VAL A 85 -2.77 -8.03 -11.36
C VAL A 85 -2.15 -7.86 -12.75
N LEU A 86 -0.88 -8.21 -12.88
CA LEU A 86 -0.11 -8.18 -14.12
C LEU A 86 0.00 -9.61 -14.68
N LEU A 87 -0.38 -9.80 -15.95
CA LEU A 87 -0.12 -11.01 -16.70
C LEU A 87 1.17 -10.83 -17.50
N TYR A 88 2.19 -11.61 -17.17
CA TYR A 88 3.50 -11.52 -17.83
C TYR A 88 4.10 -12.91 -18.01
N GLN A 89 4.49 -13.24 -19.25
CA GLN A 89 5.10 -14.54 -19.62
C GLN A 89 4.31 -15.75 -19.09
N GLY A 90 2.97 -15.71 -19.23
CA GLY A 90 2.08 -16.79 -18.80
C GLY A 90 1.83 -16.87 -17.29
N ARG A 91 2.36 -15.95 -16.48
CA ARG A 91 2.20 -15.93 -15.02
C ARG A 91 1.48 -14.68 -14.55
N LYS A 92 0.88 -14.76 -13.36
CA LYS A 92 0.19 -13.63 -12.71
C LYS A 92 1.05 -13.07 -11.58
N TYR A 93 1.14 -11.75 -11.51
CA TYR A 93 1.88 -11.05 -10.45
C TYR A 93 1.00 -9.98 -9.82
N LEU A 94 1.07 -9.84 -8.51
CA LEU A 94 0.49 -8.71 -7.79
C LEU A 94 1.49 -7.55 -7.84
N VAL A 95 1.04 -6.43 -8.40
CA VAL A 95 1.74 -5.15 -8.41
C VAL A 95 1.02 -4.21 -7.48
N ASP A 96 1.71 -3.83 -6.41
CA ASP A 96 1.15 -2.96 -5.38
C ASP A 96 2.20 -1.96 -4.89
N VAL A 97 1.89 -0.68 -5.07
CA VAL A 97 2.70 0.47 -4.64
C VAL A 97 1.99 1.29 -3.56
N GLY A 98 0.86 0.82 -3.03
CA GLY A 98 -0.03 1.53 -2.12
C GLY A 98 -0.06 1.01 -0.67
N THR A 99 0.72 -0.03 -0.32
CA THR A 99 0.68 -0.68 1.01
C THR A 99 1.54 -0.02 2.10
N LEU A 100 2.15 1.11 1.80
CA LEU A 100 2.91 1.94 2.76
C LEU A 100 4.10 1.22 3.42
N VAL A 101 3.93 0.60 4.60
CA VAL A 101 5.01 -0.11 5.33
C VAL A 101 5.12 -1.60 4.97
N TYR A 102 4.25 -2.10 4.10
CA TYR A 102 4.23 -3.50 3.65
C TYR A 102 4.59 -3.62 2.16
N LEU A 103 5.43 -2.71 1.66
CA LEU A 103 5.81 -2.67 0.25
C LEU A 103 6.75 -3.83 -0.09
N SER A 104 6.36 -4.64 -1.07
CA SER A 104 7.25 -5.66 -1.64
C SER A 104 8.35 -5.06 -2.52
N GLN A 105 8.19 -3.83 -2.99
CA GLN A 105 9.07 -3.12 -3.95
C GLN A 105 9.32 -3.80 -5.30
N ALA A 106 8.77 -5.00 -5.52
CA ALA A 106 8.78 -5.76 -6.76
C ALA A 106 7.47 -6.57 -6.92
N PRO A 107 7.09 -6.95 -8.16
CA PRO A 107 5.88 -7.74 -8.39
C PRO A 107 5.96 -9.08 -7.66
N VAL A 108 4.91 -9.46 -6.95
CA VAL A 108 4.86 -10.72 -6.17
C VAL A 108 4.12 -11.78 -6.98
N LEU A 109 4.73 -12.95 -7.17
CA LEU A 109 4.12 -14.05 -7.93
C LEU A 109 2.83 -14.49 -7.23
N ILE A 110 1.73 -14.54 -7.98
CA ILE A 110 0.47 -15.11 -7.53
C ILE A 110 0.46 -16.58 -7.93
N PRO A 111 0.39 -17.53 -6.98
CA PRO A 111 0.27 -18.94 -7.32
C PRO A 111 -1.04 -19.22 -8.06
N GLU A 112 -0.98 -20.11 -9.06
CA GLU A 112 -2.17 -20.56 -9.79
C GLU A 112 -3.03 -21.47 -8.92
N CYS A 113 -4.35 -21.22 -8.89
CA CYS A 113 -5.30 -22.10 -8.23
C CYS A 113 -5.42 -23.45 -8.95
N GLY A 114 -5.07 -24.56 -8.28
CA GLY A 114 -5.20 -25.89 -8.88
C GLY A 114 -4.70 -27.08 -8.06
N ILE A 115 -5.64 -27.72 -7.35
CA ILE A 115 -5.76 -29.13 -6.92
C ILE A 115 -4.47 -29.91 -6.62
N THR A 116 -4.10 -30.00 -5.33
CA THR A 116 -3.25 -31.11 -4.86
C THR A 116 -4.13 -32.27 -4.38
N ASN A 117 -4.59 -33.10 -5.31
CA ASN A 117 -4.84 -34.49 -4.97
C ASN A 117 -3.44 -35.11 -4.83
N ASN A 118 -2.99 -35.23 -3.59
CA ASN A 118 -1.65 -35.60 -3.13
C ASN A 118 -0.66 -34.42 -3.03
N ALA A 119 -0.19 -34.21 -1.79
CA ALA A 119 0.84 -33.29 -1.33
C ALA A 119 1.86 -32.87 -2.40
N THR A 120 1.59 -31.79 -3.12
CA THR A 120 2.54 -31.21 -4.09
C THR A 120 2.51 -29.69 -3.97
N ARG A 121 3.58 -29.18 -3.34
CA ARG A 121 3.90 -27.77 -3.08
C ARG A 121 3.38 -26.82 -4.17
N THR A 122 2.41 -25.97 -3.84
CA THR A 122 2.15 -24.74 -4.61
C THR A 122 3.44 -23.91 -4.60
N PHE A 123 4.07 -23.72 -5.76
CA PHE A 123 5.27 -22.90 -5.85
C PHE A 123 4.90 -21.44 -5.57
N TYR A 124 5.31 -20.92 -4.41
CA TYR A 124 5.27 -19.50 -4.10
C TYR A 124 6.67 -18.89 -4.26
N ALA A 125 6.73 -17.62 -4.66
CA ALA A 125 7.97 -16.86 -4.65
C ALA A 125 8.00 -15.98 -3.40
N VAL A 126 9.14 -15.96 -2.72
CA VAL A 126 9.41 -14.97 -1.68
C VAL A 126 10.15 -13.81 -2.33
N ILE A 127 9.60 -12.61 -2.16
CA ILE A 127 10.23 -11.36 -2.57
C ILE A 127 10.91 -10.77 -1.35
N GLU A 128 12.22 -10.55 -1.46
CA GLU A 128 12.99 -9.78 -0.50
C GLU A 128 13.02 -8.32 -0.94
N SER A 129 12.82 -7.42 0.03
CA SER A 129 12.78 -5.98 -0.17
C SER A 129 13.42 -5.27 1.01
N ASP A 130 13.59 -3.94 0.89
CA ASP A 130 14.10 -3.15 2.00
C ASP A 130 13.17 -3.19 3.25
N PHE A 131 11.90 -3.59 3.07
CA PHE A 131 10.88 -3.70 4.13
C PHE A 131 10.79 -5.10 4.75
N GLY A 132 11.53 -6.07 4.21
CA GLY A 132 11.52 -7.47 4.61
C GLY A 132 10.99 -8.39 3.50
N LEU A 133 10.41 -9.51 3.90
CA LEU A 133 9.98 -10.56 2.99
C LEU A 133 8.49 -10.45 2.70
N SER A 134 8.08 -10.76 1.47
CA SER A 134 6.69 -10.80 1.04
C SER A 134 6.42 -12.03 0.19
N ARG A 135 5.22 -12.61 0.30
CA ARG A 135 4.77 -13.70 -0.57
C ARG A 135 3.25 -13.66 -0.71
N ILE A 136 2.73 -14.44 -1.66
CA ILE A 136 1.30 -14.72 -1.77
C ILE A 136 1.12 -16.23 -1.66
N ARG A 137 0.14 -16.63 -0.86
CA ARG A 137 -0.31 -18.02 -0.75
C ARG A 137 -1.78 -18.13 -1.08
N GLU A 138 -2.20 -19.34 -1.39
CA GLU A 138 -3.62 -19.68 -1.42
C GLU A 138 -4.19 -19.70 -0.01
N THR A 139 -5.48 -19.44 0.10
CA THR A 139 -6.23 -19.58 1.35
C THR A 139 -7.62 -20.12 1.06
N TYR A 140 -8.14 -20.91 2.00
CA TYR A 140 -9.50 -21.47 1.95
C TYR A 140 -10.42 -20.76 2.96
N GLU A 141 -10.03 -19.58 3.43
CA GLU A 141 -10.86 -18.69 4.24
C GLU A 141 -11.97 -18.10 3.37
N SER A 142 -13.04 -18.90 3.18
CA SER A 142 -14.06 -18.75 2.14
C SER A 142 -14.74 -17.39 2.04
N HIS A 143 -14.72 -16.58 3.11
CA HIS A 143 -15.37 -15.27 3.14
C HIS A 143 -14.46 -14.10 2.72
N LYS A 144 -13.13 -14.29 2.62
CA LYS A 144 -12.17 -13.20 2.39
C LYS A 144 -11.48 -13.22 1.04
N GLY A 145 -11.36 -14.39 0.43
CA GLY A 145 -10.77 -14.56 -0.90
C GLY A 145 -10.05 -15.88 -1.07
N SER A 146 -9.56 -16.14 -2.29
CA SER A 146 -8.79 -17.34 -2.63
C SER A 146 -7.29 -17.21 -2.36
N HIS A 147 -6.80 -15.99 -2.14
CA HIS A 147 -5.39 -15.67 -1.94
C HIS A 147 -5.20 -14.73 -0.76
N VAL A 148 -4.03 -14.81 -0.14
CA VAL A 148 -3.60 -13.87 0.89
C VAL A 148 -2.15 -13.43 0.65
N PHE A 149 -1.94 -12.12 0.73
CA PHE A 149 -0.62 -11.50 0.78
C PHE A 149 -0.11 -11.56 2.21
N GLU A 150 1.09 -12.11 2.38
CA GLU A 150 1.77 -12.23 3.67
C GLU A 150 3.11 -11.51 3.64
N TYR A 151 3.53 -11.02 4.81
CA TYR A 151 4.81 -10.34 4.96
C TYR A 151 5.52 -10.74 6.27
N ILE A 152 6.84 -10.56 6.25
CA ILE A 152 7.72 -10.52 7.42
C ILE A 152 8.41 -9.16 7.40
N LYS A 153 8.25 -8.37 8.46
CA LYS A 153 8.91 -7.06 8.57
C LYS A 153 10.38 -7.24 8.89
N ASN A 154 11.23 -6.45 8.25
CA ASN A 154 12.62 -6.32 8.69
C ASN A 154 12.66 -5.59 10.05
N SER A 155 13.30 -6.18 11.06
CA SER A 155 13.33 -5.62 12.41
C SER A 155 14.56 -6.07 13.22
N LYS A 156 14.83 -5.34 14.31
CA LYS A 156 15.98 -5.53 15.20
C LYS A 156 15.87 -6.75 16.12
N ASN A 157 14.66 -7.21 16.45
CA ASN A 157 14.46 -8.22 17.50
C ASN A 157 14.34 -9.63 16.90
N THR A 158 15.39 -10.40 17.07
CA THR A 158 15.65 -11.67 16.35
C THR A 158 14.78 -12.86 16.76
N LYS A 159 13.85 -12.75 17.72
CA LYS A 159 13.12 -13.93 18.24
C LYS A 159 11.60 -13.96 18.01
N GLU A 160 10.92 -12.82 17.89
CA GLU A 160 9.44 -12.78 17.69
C GLU A 160 9.02 -12.41 16.25
N GLU A 161 9.96 -12.00 15.39
CA GLU A 161 9.62 -11.24 14.17
C GLU A 161 9.85 -11.99 12.85
N GLN A 162 10.18 -13.29 12.87
CA GLN A 162 10.24 -14.13 11.65
C GLN A 162 8.94 -14.90 11.39
N VAL A 163 7.80 -14.39 11.85
CA VAL A 163 6.49 -15.00 11.63
C VAL A 163 5.78 -14.30 10.49
N TRP A 164 5.34 -15.07 9.49
CA TRP A 164 4.49 -14.57 8.41
C TRP A 164 3.19 -14.01 8.97
N LYS A 165 2.86 -12.78 8.58
CA LYS A 165 1.61 -12.11 8.92
C LYS A 165 0.77 -11.91 7.68
N SER A 166 -0.49 -12.34 7.73
CA SER A 166 -1.50 -12.03 6.73
C SER A 166 -1.82 -10.54 6.72
N PHE A 167 -2.06 -10.00 5.52
CA PHE A 167 -2.42 -8.59 5.36
C PHE A 167 -3.62 -8.38 4.43
N LEU A 168 -3.47 -8.76 3.16
CA LEU A 168 -4.48 -8.54 2.12
C LEU A 168 -5.07 -9.86 1.70
N TYR A 169 -6.38 -9.97 1.72
CA TYR A 169 -7.13 -11.11 1.22
C TYR A 169 -7.85 -10.72 -0.06
N PHE A 170 -7.77 -11.56 -1.10
CA PHE A 170 -8.35 -11.21 -2.40
C PHE A 170 -8.68 -12.45 -3.24
N SER A 171 -9.52 -12.21 -4.26
CA SER A 171 -9.82 -13.17 -5.32
C SER A 171 -9.47 -12.55 -6.66
N LEU A 172 -8.95 -13.37 -7.59
CA LEU A 172 -8.55 -12.91 -8.92
C LEU A 172 -9.72 -12.43 -9.80
N TYR A 173 -10.95 -12.76 -9.43
CA TYR A 173 -12.18 -12.38 -10.13
C TYR A 173 -12.88 -11.18 -9.50
N SER A 174 -12.38 -10.63 -8.39
CA SER A 174 -12.86 -9.38 -7.78
C SER A 174 -12.34 -8.18 -8.56
N VAL A 175 -12.65 -8.14 -9.86
CA VAL A 175 -12.19 -7.09 -10.78
C VAL A 175 -12.82 -5.76 -10.38
N VAL A 176 -11.99 -4.72 -10.36
CA VAL A 176 -12.39 -3.38 -9.95
C VAL A 176 -12.78 -2.56 -11.17
N ASP A 177 -14.00 -2.03 -11.12
CA ASP A 177 -14.51 -0.95 -11.93
C ASP A 177 -14.51 0.37 -11.15
N LYS A 178 -14.98 1.44 -11.81
CA LYS A 178 -15.04 2.78 -11.23
C LYS A 178 -15.91 2.85 -9.95
N CYS A 179 -17.00 2.10 -9.88
CA CYS A 179 -17.87 2.02 -8.71
C CYS A 179 -17.12 1.42 -7.52
N GLN A 180 -16.41 0.30 -7.67
CA GLN A 180 -15.68 -0.29 -6.53
C GLN A 180 -14.49 0.56 -6.08
N LEU A 181 -13.81 1.29 -6.98
CA LEU A 181 -12.78 2.27 -6.56
C LEU A 181 -13.34 3.33 -5.62
N ASN A 182 -14.49 3.91 -6.00
CA ASN A 182 -15.13 4.95 -5.20
C ASN A 182 -15.75 4.37 -3.91
N GLN A 183 -16.26 3.14 -3.96
CA GLN A 183 -16.75 2.45 -2.77
C GLN A 183 -15.63 2.20 -1.75
N ALA A 184 -14.44 1.78 -2.20
CA ALA A 184 -13.28 1.60 -1.32
C ALA A 184 -12.91 2.91 -0.62
N GLN A 185 -12.90 4.04 -1.35
CA GLN A 185 -12.70 5.37 -0.77
C GLN A 185 -13.76 5.70 0.28
N GLU A 186 -15.04 5.49 -0.02
CA GLU A 186 -16.15 5.81 0.89
C GLU A 186 -16.12 4.96 2.17
N ILE A 187 -15.82 3.66 2.07
CA ILE A 187 -15.68 2.80 3.26
C ILE A 187 -14.53 3.32 4.13
N ILE A 188 -13.36 3.57 3.54
CA ILE A 188 -12.19 4.07 4.28
C ILE A 188 -12.52 5.40 4.95
N LYS A 189 -13.12 6.34 4.23
CA LYS A 189 -13.44 7.69 4.71
C LYS A 189 -14.37 7.67 5.93
N ASN A 190 -15.33 6.75 5.94
CA ASN A 190 -16.36 6.68 6.97
C ASN A 190 -16.02 5.75 8.14
N ASP A 191 -14.95 4.93 8.03
CA ASP A 191 -14.53 4.05 9.11
C ASP A 191 -13.71 4.79 10.18
N LYS A 192 -14.29 4.97 11.37
CA LYS A 192 -13.64 5.67 12.50
C LYS A 192 -12.59 4.83 13.24
N GLN A 193 -12.56 3.52 13.01
CA GLN A 193 -11.63 2.61 13.66
C GLN A 193 -10.31 2.52 12.90
N TYR A 194 -10.34 2.77 11.59
CA TYR A 194 -9.21 2.73 10.69
C TYR A 194 -8.16 3.78 11.07
N ALA A 195 -6.88 3.39 11.08
CA ALA A 195 -5.81 4.28 11.53
C ALA A 195 -5.71 5.56 10.67
N TYR A 196 -5.99 5.44 9.38
CA TYR A 196 -5.85 6.52 8.40
C TYR A 196 -7.05 7.49 8.38
N THR A 197 -8.02 7.35 9.28
CA THR A 197 -9.06 8.37 9.50
C THR A 197 -8.87 9.16 10.80
N LYS A 198 -7.84 8.83 11.60
CA LYS A 198 -7.64 9.43 12.93
C LYS A 198 -6.72 10.65 12.92
N ALA A 199 -5.78 10.71 11.99
CA ALA A 199 -4.84 11.82 11.85
C ALA A 199 -4.21 11.85 10.46
N PRO A 200 -3.71 13.01 10.01
CA PRO A 200 -2.83 13.10 8.85
C PRO A 200 -1.60 12.19 8.97
N VAL A 201 -1.35 11.40 7.94
CA VAL A 201 -0.19 10.52 7.80
C VAL A 201 0.31 10.63 6.37
N ILE A 202 1.57 11.02 6.23
CA ILE A 202 2.28 11.06 4.95
C ILE A 202 3.49 10.15 5.08
N SER A 203 3.74 9.32 4.07
CA SER A 203 4.93 8.48 4.01
C SER A 203 5.53 8.41 2.62
N LYS A 204 6.86 8.45 2.55
CA LYS A 204 7.60 8.37 1.29
C LYS A 204 8.92 7.67 1.49
N THR A 205 9.23 6.76 0.58
CA THR A 205 10.50 6.03 0.65
C THR A 205 11.63 6.90 0.10
N PHE A 206 12.84 6.67 0.57
CA PHE A 206 14.06 7.20 0.00
C PHE A 206 15.06 6.05 -0.16
N LYS A 207 16.24 6.34 -0.71
CA LYS A 207 17.24 5.31 -1.03
C LYS A 207 17.58 4.37 0.14
N TYR A 208 17.53 4.85 1.38
CA TYR A 208 17.99 4.12 2.55
C TYR A 208 16.91 3.90 3.61
N GLY A 209 15.65 4.26 3.33
CA GLY A 209 14.62 4.22 4.38
C GLY A 209 13.26 4.74 3.95
N ILE A 210 12.45 5.06 4.95
CA ILE A 210 11.14 5.68 4.81
C ILE A 210 11.03 6.88 5.76
N TYR A 211 10.51 7.98 5.22
CA TYR A 211 10.05 9.13 6.00
C TYR A 211 8.56 8.95 6.31
N THR A 212 8.16 9.26 7.54
CA THR A 212 6.76 9.36 7.95
C THR A 212 6.54 10.67 8.67
N LEU A 213 5.53 11.43 8.26
CA LEU A 213 5.13 12.69 8.85
C LEU A 213 3.69 12.58 9.38
N THR A 214 3.51 12.96 10.63
CA THR A 214 2.22 13.17 11.29
C THR A 214 2.19 14.57 11.89
N PRO A 215 1.04 15.09 12.38
CA PRO A 215 1.00 16.37 13.09
C PRO A 215 1.90 16.42 14.33
N TYR A 216 2.28 15.25 14.85
CA TYR A 216 3.02 15.13 16.10
C TYR A 216 4.51 14.90 15.88
N THR A 217 4.88 14.12 14.86
CA THR A 217 6.28 13.71 14.67
C THR A 217 6.69 13.56 13.21
N PHE A 218 7.96 13.87 12.96
CA PHE A 218 8.69 13.44 11.78
C PHE A 218 9.58 12.24 12.15
N THR A 219 9.30 11.10 11.53
CA THR A 219 10.02 9.85 11.77
C THR A 219 10.83 9.48 10.52
N THR A 220 12.09 9.10 10.72
CA THR A 220 12.95 8.48 9.70
C THR A 220 13.29 7.07 10.17
N ASN A 221 12.89 6.05 9.41
CA ASN A 221 13.32 4.67 9.62
C ASN A 221 14.29 4.29 8.51
N TYR A 222 15.47 3.80 8.86
CA TYR A 222 16.48 3.33 7.91
C TYR A 222 16.38 1.81 7.74
N PHE A 223 16.55 1.33 6.50
CA PHE A 223 16.50 -0.09 6.15
C PHE A 223 17.82 -0.84 6.41
N SER A 224 18.89 -0.13 6.80
CA SER A 224 20.18 -0.74 7.17
C SER A 224 20.03 -1.84 8.22
N ASN A 225 20.95 -2.79 8.31
CA ASN A 225 20.95 -3.88 9.30
C ASN A 225 20.67 -3.43 10.74
N ASP A 226 21.09 -2.22 11.12
CA ASP A 226 20.84 -1.66 12.44
C ASP A 226 19.45 -1.02 12.61
N CYS A 227 18.54 -1.12 11.64
CA CYS A 227 17.18 -0.56 11.58
C CYS A 227 17.02 0.76 12.34
N LYS A 228 17.92 1.72 12.11
CA LYS A 228 17.99 2.94 12.94
C LYS A 228 16.70 3.73 12.77
N LYS A 229 16.19 4.26 13.88
CA LYS A 229 14.99 5.09 13.91
C LYS A 229 15.31 6.45 14.53
N SER A 230 14.98 7.51 13.82
CA SER A 230 14.94 8.87 14.35
C SER A 230 13.49 9.33 14.41
N LYS A 231 13.07 9.94 15.51
CA LYS A 231 11.72 10.46 15.72
C LYS A 231 11.84 11.82 16.38
N ILE A 232 11.44 12.86 15.65
CA ILE A 232 11.57 14.26 16.06
C ILE A 232 10.16 14.84 16.21
N PRO A 233 9.82 15.52 17.32
CA PRO A 233 8.54 16.21 17.46
C PRO A 233 8.35 17.31 16.42
N ILE A 234 7.11 17.52 15.99
CA ILE A 234 6.70 18.70 15.23
C ILE A 234 6.40 19.81 16.23
N VAL A 235 7.05 20.97 16.05
CA VAL A 235 6.96 22.09 17.00
C VAL A 235 5.78 23.01 16.72
N ASP A 236 5.44 23.21 15.44
CA ASP A 236 4.33 24.03 14.99
C ASP A 236 3.93 23.68 13.53
N MET A 237 2.89 24.34 13.03
CA MET A 237 2.43 24.17 11.64
C MET A 237 3.46 24.62 10.60
N LEU A 238 4.31 25.59 10.91
CA LEU A 238 5.34 26.06 9.99
C LEU A 238 6.42 24.98 9.79
N ASP A 239 6.84 24.30 10.86
CA ASP A 239 7.74 23.16 10.80
C ASP A 239 7.13 21.97 10.05
N TYR A 240 5.85 21.69 10.29
CA TYR A 240 5.10 20.67 9.56
C TYR A 240 5.12 20.95 8.05
N HIS A 241 4.74 22.16 7.62
CA HIS A 241 4.75 22.58 6.21
C HIS A 241 6.14 22.56 5.57
N LYS A 242 7.18 23.00 6.30
CA LYS A 242 8.56 22.92 5.83
C LYS A 242 8.98 21.48 5.56
N LYS A 243 8.62 20.55 6.44
CA LYS A 243 8.94 19.12 6.27
C LYS A 243 8.11 18.48 5.16
N LEU A 244 6.84 18.84 5.05
CA LEU A 244 5.93 18.37 4.01
C LEU A 244 6.49 18.69 2.61
N LEU A 245 6.88 19.94 2.39
CA LEU A 245 7.50 20.36 1.14
C LEU A 245 8.87 19.69 0.92
N LYS A 246 9.76 19.77 1.92
CA LYS A 246 11.16 19.32 1.78
C LYS A 246 11.30 17.81 1.53
N TYR A 247 10.54 16.98 2.25
CA TYR A 247 10.74 15.53 2.24
C TYR A 247 9.72 14.79 1.39
N PHE A 248 8.54 15.36 1.18
CA PHE A 248 7.46 14.69 0.44
C PHE A 248 7.17 15.36 -0.91
N GLY A 249 7.62 16.61 -1.11
CA GLY A 249 7.41 17.37 -2.35
C GLY A 249 6.02 18.00 -2.44
N ILE A 250 5.24 17.95 -1.36
CA ILE A 250 3.87 18.45 -1.32
C ILE A 250 3.90 19.92 -0.90
N ASN A 251 3.42 20.81 -1.77
CA ASN A 251 3.27 22.22 -1.44
C ASN A 251 2.01 22.41 -0.60
N PRO A 252 2.08 22.99 0.62
CA PRO A 252 0.90 23.26 1.44
C PRO A 252 -0.18 24.10 0.77
N ASN A 253 0.19 24.93 -0.22
CA ASN A 253 -0.78 25.74 -0.98
C ASN A 253 -1.62 24.92 -1.97
N ASN A 254 -1.27 23.65 -2.18
CA ASN A 254 -1.99 22.73 -3.06
C ASN A 254 -2.96 21.81 -2.27
N LEU A 255 -3.10 22.02 -0.96
CA LEU A 255 -3.92 21.21 -0.04
C LEU A 255 -5.25 21.88 0.30
#